data_AF-A0A9P3LJ21-F1
#
_entry.id   AF-A0A9P3LJ21-F1
#
_cell.length_a   1.000
_cell.length_b   1.000
_cell.length_c   1.000
_cell.angle_alpha   90.00
_cell.angle_beta   90.00
_cell.angle_gamma   90.00
#
_symmetry.space_group_name_H-M   'P 1'
#
loop_
_entity.id
_entity.type
_entity.pdbx_description
1 polymer ?
#
loop_
_entity_poly.entity_id
_entity_poly.type
_entity_poly.pdbx_seq_one_letter_code
_entity_poly.pdbx_strand_id
1 'polypeptide(L)' 'MARRSAPPNSGPAYYSGAPRGALSDPNESAFSAFLRTEIFAPEKIPGNLSIVTGVTVFLGGIAAIRTWGDMLIPA' A
#
# COMPACT_ATOMS: atom_id res chain seq x y z
N MET A 1 -22.08 51.20 14.65
CA MET A 1 -21.66 49.95 13.97
C MET A 1 -20.89 49.07 14.93
N ALA A 2 -21.47 47.94 15.34
CA ALA A 2 -20.81 46.94 16.18
C ALA A 2 -19.77 46.19 15.34
N ARG A 3 -18.50 46.25 15.75
CA ARG A 3 -17.40 45.51 15.12
C ARG A 3 -17.56 44.04 15.53
N ARG A 4 -18.15 43.21 14.67
CA ARG A 4 -18.13 41.75 14.82
C ARG A 4 -16.66 41.32 14.75
N SER A 5 -16.02 41.15 15.90
CA SER A 5 -14.73 40.50 16.00
C SER A 5 -14.90 39.04 15.55
N ALA A 6 -14.04 38.60 14.63
CA ALA A 6 -14.03 37.22 14.18
C ALA A 6 -13.75 36.26 15.36
N PRO A 7 -14.27 35.01 15.33
CA PRO A 7 -14.10 34.04 16.41
C PRO A 7 -12.62 33.83 16.78
N PRO A 8 -12.29 33.55 18.06
CA PRO A 8 -10.95 33.10 18.43
C PRO A 8 -10.57 31.92 17.54
N ASN A 9 -9.37 31.96 16.93
CA ASN A 9 -8.83 31.04 15.91
C ASN A 9 -9.17 31.30 14.41
N SER A 10 -9.72 32.44 14.02
CA SER A 10 -9.92 32.80 12.60
C SER A 10 -8.65 33.32 11.88
N GLY A 11 -7.47 32.78 12.22
CA GLY A 11 -6.23 33.08 11.50
C GLY A 11 -6.22 32.39 10.13
N PRO A 12 -5.45 32.89 9.15
CA PRO A 12 -5.31 32.23 7.85
C PRO A 12 -4.83 30.80 8.07
N ALA A 13 -5.59 29.82 7.57
CA ALA A 13 -5.22 28.42 7.59
C ALA A 13 -4.04 28.22 6.62
N TYR A 14 -2.83 28.47 7.12
CA TYR A 14 -1.63 28.01 6.45
C TYR A 14 -1.74 26.50 6.33
N TYR A 15 -1.58 25.99 5.12
CA TYR A 15 -1.51 24.55 4.84
C TYR A 15 -0.39 23.97 5.71
N SER A 16 -0.74 23.48 6.91
CA SER A 16 0.16 22.69 7.73
C SER A 16 0.30 21.40 6.96
N GLY A 17 1.50 21.12 6.43
CA GLY A 17 1.84 19.84 5.84
C GLY A 17 1.66 18.75 6.90
N ALA A 18 0.43 18.32 7.12
CA ALA A 18 0.11 17.19 7.94
C ALA A 18 0.97 16.05 7.40
N PRO A 19 1.79 15.40 8.26
CA PRO A 19 2.61 14.32 7.81
C PRO A 19 1.69 13.32 7.10
N ARG A 20 1.97 12.99 5.84
CA ARG A 20 1.32 11.87 5.14
C ARG A 20 1.74 10.51 5.74
N GLY A 21 2.09 10.47 7.02
CA GLY A 21 2.18 9.25 7.79
C GLY A 21 0.74 8.87 8.12
N ALA A 22 0.27 7.81 7.47
CA ALA A 22 -1.07 7.27 7.63
C ALA A 22 -1.52 7.36 9.11
N LEU A 23 -2.61 8.07 9.34
CA LEU A 23 -3.28 8.15 10.64
C LEU A 23 -3.47 6.69 11.10
N SER A 24 -2.70 6.28 12.09
CA SER A 24 -2.84 4.99 12.75
C SER A 24 -4.19 5.00 13.46
N ASP A 25 -5.20 4.36 12.86
CA ASP A 25 -6.52 4.24 13.46
C ASP A 25 -6.42 3.27 14.66
N PRO A 26 -6.72 3.70 15.89
CA PRO A 26 -6.68 2.82 17.05
C PRO A 26 -7.69 1.66 16.99
N ASN A 27 -8.67 1.68 16.08
CA ASN A 27 -9.55 0.55 15.77
C ASN A 27 -9.04 -0.34 14.62
N GLU A 28 -7.83 -0.11 14.12
CA GLU A 28 -7.22 -0.92 13.07
C GLU A 28 -6.90 -2.33 13.59
N SER A 29 -7.34 -3.37 12.87
CA SER A 29 -6.93 -4.75 13.16
C SER A 29 -5.42 -4.91 12.94
N ALA A 30 -4.77 -5.80 13.71
CA ALA A 30 -3.34 -6.07 13.54
C ALA A 30 -2.97 -6.51 12.11
N PHE A 31 -3.90 -7.18 11.42
CA PHE A 31 -3.72 -7.57 10.02
C PHE A 31 -3.76 -6.37 9.07
N SER A 32 -4.72 -5.45 9.22
CA SER A 32 -4.75 -4.21 8.43
C SER A 32 -3.51 -3.34 8.70
N ALA A 33 -3.06 -3.25 9.96
CA ALA A 33 -1.85 -2.51 10.31
C ALA A 33 -0.63 -3.10 9.61
N PHE A 34 -0.49 -4.43 9.60
CA PHE A 34 0.57 -5.13 8.89
C PHE A 34 0.54 -4.88 7.38
N LEU A 35 -0.64 -4.97 6.75
CA LEU A 35 -0.76 -4.67 5.32
C LEU A 35 -0.30 -3.25 5.00
N ARG A 36 -0.70 -2.27 5.83
CA ARG A 36 -0.31 -0.88 5.68
C ARG A 36 1.19 -0.65 5.89
N THR A 37 1.81 -1.28 6.89
CA THR A 37 3.22 -1.04 7.25
C THR A 37 4.21 -1.87 6.46
N GLU A 38 3.86 -3.10 6.09
CA GLU A 38 4.81 -4.02 5.45
C GLU A 38 4.51 -4.22 3.97
N ILE A 39 3.24 -4.21 3.53
CA ILE A 39 2.90 -4.47 2.13
C ILE A 39 2.76 -3.18 1.31
N PHE A 40 2.01 -2.21 1.83
CA PHE A 40 1.68 -0.98 1.10
C PHE A 40 2.54 0.23 1.50
N ALA A 41 3.49 0.05 2.42
CA ALA A 41 4.39 1.13 2.82
C ALA A 41 5.31 1.52 1.67
N PRO A 42 5.42 2.83 1.36
CA PRO A 42 6.16 3.32 0.21
C PRO A 42 7.66 2.97 0.27
N GLU A 43 8.24 2.84 1.46
CA GLU A 43 9.64 2.47 1.64
C GLU A 43 9.91 0.97 1.37
N LYS A 44 8.86 0.14 1.40
CA LYS A 44 8.95 -1.32 1.21
C LYS A 44 8.58 -1.77 -0.20
N ILE A 45 8.07 -0.86 -1.04
CA ILE A 45 7.68 -1.15 -2.43
C ILE A 45 8.78 -1.87 -3.23
N PRO A 46 10.07 -1.45 -3.19
CA PRO A 46 11.11 -2.14 -3.97
C PRO A 46 11.32 -3.60 -3.55
N GLY A 47 11.28 -3.88 -2.25
CA GLY A 47 11.41 -5.23 -1.70
C GLY A 47 10.18 -6.09 -2.02
N ASN A 48 8.98 -5.53 -1.80
CA ASN A 48 7.72 -6.23 -2.06
C ASN A 48 7.54 -6.54 -3.54
N LEU A 49 7.92 -5.63 -4.42
CA LEU A 49 7.91 -5.87 -5.87
C LEU A 49 8.82 -7.02 -6.25
N SER A 50 10.00 -7.12 -5.62
CA SER A 50 10.92 -8.24 -5.84
C SER A 50 10.32 -9.56 -5.38
N ILE A 51 9.64 -9.58 -4.23
CA ILE A 51 8.91 -10.76 -3.72
C ILE A 51 7.80 -11.17 -4.67
N VAL A 52 6.93 -10.23 -5.08
CA VAL A 52 5.83 -10.48 -6.02
C VAL A 52 6.37 -11.01 -7.35
N THR A 53 7.44 -10.40 -7.86
CA THR A 53 8.09 -10.84 -9.10
C THR A 53 8.63 -12.26 -8.95
N GLY A 54 9.35 -12.55 -7.86
CA GLY A 54 9.89 -13.89 -7.59
C GLY A 54 8.81 -14.96 -7.50
N VAL A 55 7.74 -14.70 -6.74
CA VAL A 55 6.60 -15.62 -6.61
C VAL A 55 5.91 -15.85 -7.96
N THR A 56 5.72 -14.78 -8.74
CA THR A 56 5.08 -14.86 -10.06
C THR A 56 5.93 -15.68 -11.03
N VAL A 57 7.24 -15.42 -11.11
CA VAL A 57 8.15 -16.17 -11.99
C VAL A 57 8.22 -17.64 -11.58
N PHE A 58 8.27 -17.93 -10.26
CA PHE A 58 8.31 -19.31 -9.76
C PHE A 58 7.04 -20.09 -10.15
N LEU A 59 5.86 -19.57 -9.84
CA LEU A 59 4.59 -20.23 -10.16
C LEU A 59 4.36 -20.29 -11.68
N GLY A 60 4.71 -19.22 -12.40
CA GLY A 60 4.64 -19.16 -13.86
C GLY A 60 5.55 -20.21 -14.52
N GLY A 61 6.75 -20.41 -14.00
CA GLY A 61 7.68 -21.44 -14.46
C GLY A 61 7.14 -22.86 -14.24
N ILE A 62 6.55 -23.13 -13.08
CA ILE A 62 5.87 -24.42 -12.82
C ILE A 62 4.75 -24.64 -13.83
N ALA A 63 3.89 -23.64 -14.02
CA ALA A 63 2.79 -23.74 -14.97
C ALA A 63 3.30 -23.97 -16.40
N ALA A 64 4.34 -23.23 -16.82
CA ALA A 64 4.93 -23.35 -18.14
C ALA A 64 5.55 -24.74 -18.39
N ILE A 65 6.29 -25.29 -17.43
CA ILE A 65 6.86 -26.65 -17.58
C ILE A 65 5.75 -27.70 -17.61
N ARG A 66 4.71 -27.52 -16.79
CA ARG A 66 3.57 -28.45 -16.75
C ARG A 66 2.79 -28.45 -18.07
N THR A 67 2.49 -27.28 -18.62
CA THR A 67 1.80 -27.17 -19.91
C THR A 67 2.68 -27.64 -21.06
N TRP A 68 3.99 -27.42 -21.00
CA TRP A 68 4.93 -27.93 -22.00
C TRP A 68 4.98 -29.47 -21.98
N GLY A 69 4.93 -30.09 -20.80
CA GLY A 69 4.84 -31.54 -20.66
C GLY A 69 3.60 -32.12 -21.35
N ASP A 70 2.44 -31.50 -21.13
CA ASP A 70 1.18 -31.90 -21.77
C ASP A 70 1.22 -31.70 -23.30
N MET A 71 1.91 -30.67 -23.80
CA MET A 71 2.06 -30.43 -25.24
C MET A 71 3.02 -31.41 -25.94
N LEU A 72 3.97 -32.01 -25.21
CA LEU A 72 4.96 -32.95 -25.76
C LEU A 72 4.49 -34.42 -25.75
N ILE A 73 3.36 -34.72 -25.11
CA ILE A 73 2.73 -36.03 -25.16
C ILE A 73 1.57 -35.92 -26.16
N PRO A 74 1.71 -36.46 -27.39
CA PRO A 74 0.58 -36.57 -28.30
C PRO A 74 -0.47 -37.49 -27.67
N ALA A 75 -1.74 -37.12 -27.81
CA ALA A 75 -2.88 -37.95 -27.40
C ALA A 75 -2.86 -39.34 -28.06
#